data_AF-A0A818QYL9-F1
#
_entry.id   AF-A0A818QYL9-F1
#
_cell.length_a   1.000
_cell.length_b   1.000
_cell.length_c   1.000
_cell.angle_alpha   90.00
_cell.angle_beta   90.00
_cell.angle_gamma   90.00
#
_symmetry.space_group_name_H-M   'P 1'
#
loop_
_entity.id
_entity.type
_entity.pdbx_description
1 polymer ?
#
loop_
_entity_poly.entity_id
_entity_poly.type
_entity_poly.pdbx_seq_one_letter_code
_entity_poly.pdbx_strand_id
1 'polypeptide(L)' 'MVFTPKTIYEKRIEKDSLGPIVILAYCYYRAEAARSMKHFNIDQMPLSMIKAFGLLKTACAIVNIQFGLEE' A
#
# COMPACT_ATOMS: atom_id res chain seq x y z
N MET A 1 -11.39 0.35 18.24
CA MET A 1 -10.14 0.14 17.48
C MET A 1 -9.26 1.36 17.73
N VAL A 2 -8.20 1.21 18.53
CA VAL A 2 -7.39 2.35 18.99
C VAL A 2 -6.36 2.66 17.91
N PHE A 3 -6.48 3.81 17.23
CA PHE A 3 -5.41 4.32 16.37
C PHE A 3 -4.28 4.80 17.28
N THR A 4 -3.31 3.93 17.56
CA THR A 4 -2.07 4.37 18.17
C THR A 4 -1.25 5.09 17.09
N PRO A 5 -0.87 6.36 17.29
CA PRO A 5 -0.07 7.07 16.31
C PRO A 5 1.32 6.44 16.28
N LYS A 6 1.67 5.79 15.17
CA LYS A 6 3.03 5.30 14.95
C LYS A 6 3.99 6.47 14.83
N THR A 7 5.10 6.38 15.55
CA THR A 7 6.09 7.46 15.58
C THR A 7 6.88 7.49 14.27
N ILE A 8 7.37 8.67 13.88
CA ILE A 8 8.15 8.87 12.65
C ILE A 8 9.49 8.11 12.63
N TYR A 9 9.97 7.64 13.79
CA TYR A 9 11.23 6.92 13.94
C TYR A 9 11.08 5.40 13.93
N GLU A 10 9.85 4.90 14.14
CA GLU A 10 9.57 3.47 14.17
C GLU A 10 9.70 2.89 12.76
N LYS A 11 10.37 1.74 12.63
CA LYS A 11 10.62 1.06 11.35
C LYS A 11 10.04 -0.35 11.40
N ARG A 12 9.44 -0.80 10.29
CA ARG A 12 9.01 -2.18 10.08
C ARG A 12 9.81 -2.83 8.94
N ILE A 13 10.03 -4.12 9.04
CA ILE A 13 10.67 -4.92 7.98
C ILE A 13 9.54 -5.59 7.20
N GLU A 14 9.43 -5.26 5.92
CA GLU A 14 8.50 -5.91 4.99
C GLU A 14 9.29 -6.85 4.08
N LYS A 15 8.68 -7.97 3.69
CA LYS A 15 9.27 -8.91 2.73
C LYS A 15 8.40 -8.97 1.49
N ASP A 16 9.04 -8.83 0.35
CA ASP A 16 8.47 -9.09 -0.97
C ASP A 16 9.22 -10.26 -1.62
N SER A 17 8.79 -10.70 -2.80
CA SER A 17 9.39 -11.74 -3.62
C SER A 17 10.90 -11.53 -3.86
N LEU A 18 11.34 -10.28 -3.84
CA LEU A 18 12.73 -9.87 -4.05
C LEU A 18 13.55 -9.67 -2.75
N GLY A 19 13.01 -10.07 -1.60
CA GLY A 19 13.70 -10.01 -0.30
C GLY A 19 13.22 -8.89 0.64
N PRO A 20 13.84 -8.78 1.84
CA PRO A 20 13.41 -7.86 2.89
C PRO A 20 13.78 -6.40 2.60
N ILE A 21 12.93 -5.47 3.02
CA ILE A 21 13.14 -4.02 2.94
C ILE A 21 12.62 -3.33 4.21
N VAL A 22 13.37 -2.33 4.68
CA VAL A 22 13.02 -1.54 5.87
C VAL A 22 12.18 -0.33 5.46
N ILE A 23 11.01 -0.17 6.06
CA ILE A 23 10.05 0.90 5.78
C ILE A 23 9.66 1.59 7.09
N LEU A 24 9.38 2.89 7.04
CA LEU A 24 8.90 3.65 8.19
C LEU A 24 7.50 3.17 8.58
N ALA A 25 7.27 2.95 9.87
CA ALA A 25 6.08 2.28 10.35
C ALA A 25 4.80 3.12 10.13
N TYR A 26 4.90 4.45 10.08
CA TYR A 26 3.79 5.36 9.80
C TYR A 26 3.30 5.31 8.34
N CYS A 27 4.11 4.78 7.41
CA CYS A 27 3.75 4.71 6.00
C CYS A 27 2.72 3.59 5.74
N TYR A 28 1.68 3.88 4.96
CA TYR A 28 0.67 2.88 4.58
C TYR A 28 1.13 1.94 3.45
N TYR A 29 2.11 2.34 2.65
CA TYR A 29 2.65 1.53 1.55
C TYR A 29 3.55 0.38 2.04
N ARG A 30 3.68 -0.69 1.23
CA ARG A 30 4.47 -1.89 1.56
C ARG A 30 5.77 -1.97 0.74
N ALA A 31 6.43 -3.13 0.81
CA ALA A 31 7.71 -3.43 0.17
C ALA A 31 7.76 -3.12 -1.33
N GLU A 32 6.75 -3.52 -2.10
CA GLU A 32 6.71 -3.30 -3.54
C GLU A 32 6.76 -1.81 -3.91
N ALA A 33 5.89 -1.00 -3.30
CA ALA A 33 5.83 0.43 -3.52
C ALA A 33 7.12 1.14 -3.04
N ALA A 34 7.67 0.72 -1.90
CA ALA A 34 8.94 1.24 -1.39
C ALA A 34 10.11 0.96 -2.34
N ARG A 35 10.12 -0.23 -2.96
CA ARG A 35 11.13 -0.62 -3.94
C ARG A 35 10.93 0.12 -5.26
N SER A 36 9.69 0.34 -5.67
CA SER A 36 9.38 1.16 -6.84
C SER A 36 9.89 2.59 -6.67
N MET A 37 9.65 3.24 -5.52
CA MET A 37 10.19 4.59 -5.23
C MET A 37 11.73 4.65 -5.25
N LYS A 38 12.41 3.55 -4.88
CA LYS A 38 13.88 3.50 -4.92
C LYS A 38 14.44 3.35 -6.34
N HIS A 39 13.74 2.62 -7.22
CA HIS A 39 14.21 2.33 -8.57
C HIS A 39 13.69 3.31 -9.63
N PHE A 40 12.52 3.89 -9.39
CA PHE A 40 11.87 4.81 -10.30
C PHE A 40 11.65 6.15 -9.60
N ASN A 41 12.34 7.18 -10.09
CA ASN A 41 12.11 8.55 -9.66
C ASN A 41 10.91 9.13 -10.43
N ILE A 42 9.70 8.67 -10.09
CA ILE A 42 8.45 9.09 -10.74
C ILE A 42 7.83 10.23 -9.94
N ASP A 43 7.35 11.25 -10.64
CA ASP A 43 6.50 12.30 -10.07
C ASP A 43 5.26 11.72 -9.38
N GLN A 44 4.77 12.44 -8.36
CA GLN A 44 3.61 11.98 -7.60
C GLN A 44 2.37 11.84 -8.49
N MET A 45 1.73 10.68 -8.38
CA MET A 45 0.46 10.40 -9.07
C MET A 45 -0.59 11.45 -8.67
N PRO A 46 -1.35 12.03 -9.63
CA PRO A 46 -2.36 13.03 -9.31
C PRO A 46 -3.48 12.44 -8.44
N LEU A 47 -4.05 13.28 -7.56
CA LEU A 47 -5.10 12.88 -6.62
C LEU A 47 -6.33 12.27 -7.29
N SER A 48 -6.68 12.73 -8.50
CA SER A 48 -7.78 12.18 -9.29
C SER A 48 -7.57 10.70 -9.61
N MET A 49 -6.34 10.32 -10.00
CA MET A 49 -5.97 8.94 -10.30
C MET A 49 -6.02 8.07 -9.03
N ILE A 50 -5.53 8.58 -7.89
CA ILE A 50 -5.59 7.86 -6.61
C ILE A 50 -7.04 7.58 -6.21
N LYS A 51 -7.94 8.57 -6.36
CA LYS A 51 -9.38 8.39 -6.11
C LYS A 51 -10.01 7.36 -7.05
N ALA A 52 -9.65 7.39 -8.33
CA ALA A 52 -10.13 6.41 -9.30
C ALA A 52 -9.69 4.97 -8.93
N PHE A 53 -8.44 4.78 -8.49
CA PHE A 53 -7.97 3.49 -7.97
C PHE A 53 -8.74 3.03 -6.73
N GLY A 54 -9.10 3.96 -5.83
CA GLY A 54 -9.96 3.66 -4.69
C GLY A 54 -11.31 3.09 -5.12
N LEU A 55 -12.01 3.79 -6.01
CA LEU A 55 -13.30 3.34 -6.55
C LEU A 55 -13.19 1.98 -7.26
N LEU A 56 -12.16 1.80 -8.08
CA LEU A 56 -11.90 0.55 -8.78
C LEU A 56 -11.73 -0.61 -7.80
N LYS A 57 -10.89 -0.45 -6.77
CA LYS A 57 -10.65 -1.50 -5.78
C LYS A 57 -11.88 -1.79 -4.93
N THR A 58 -12.68 -0.78 -4.59
CA THR A 58 -13.96 -0.99 -3.91
C THR A 58 -14.93 -1.81 -4.77
N ALA A 59 -15.06 -1.48 -6.06
CA ALA A 59 -15.92 -2.24 -6.97
C ALA A 59 -15.46 -3.70 -7.10
N CYS A 60 -14.16 -3.93 -7.30
CA CYS A 60 -13.60 -5.28 -7.34
C CYS A 60 -13.84 -6.05 -6.03
N ALA A 61 -13.68 -5.41 -4.87
CA ALA A 61 -13.93 -6.06 -3.59
C ALA A 61 -15.40 -6.48 -3.44
N ILE A 62 -16.35 -5.61 -3.81
CA ILE A 62 -17.79 -5.93 -3.77
C ILE A 62 -18.10 -7.14 -4.67
N VAL A 63 -17.57 -7.14 -5.89
CA VAL A 63 -17.74 -8.26 -6.83
C VAL A 63 -17.11 -9.54 -6.28
N ASN A 64 -15.88 -9.48 -5.76
CA ASN A 64 -15.21 -10.67 -5.21
C ASN A 64 -15.99 -11.28 -4.04
N ILE A 65 -16.55 -10.45 -3.15
CA ILE A 65 -17.43 -10.91 -2.07
C ILE A 65 -18.69 -11.57 -2.63
N GLN A 66 -19.32 -10.98 -3.65
CA GLN A 66 -20.54 -11.54 -4.28
C GLN A 66 -20.30 -12.90 -4.95
N PHE A 67 -19.11 -13.11 -5.53
CA PHE A 67 -18.74 -14.34 -6.22
C PHE A 67 -17.96 -15.33 -5.34
N GLY A 68 -17.71 -15.01 -4.06
CA GLY A 68 -17.00 -15.88 -3.10
C GLY A 68 -15.51 -16.04 -3.38
N LEU A 69 -14.87 -15.05 -4.02
CA LEU A 69 -13.45 -15.07 -4.42
C LEU A 69 -12.53 -14.41 -3.37
N GLU A 70 -12.78 -14.64 -2.07
CA GLU A 70 -12.10 -13.93 -0.97
C GLU A 70 -10.70 -14.47 -0.57
N GLU A 71 -10.10 -15.35 -1.36
CA GLU A 71 -8.74 -15.87 -1.08
C GLU A 71 -7.60 -14.95 -1.57
#